data_AF-A0A660XW95-F1
#
_entry.id   AF-A0A660XW95-F1
#
_cell.length_a   1.000
_cell.length_b   1.000
_cell.length_c   1.000
_cell.angle_alpha   90.00
_cell.angle_beta   90.00
_cell.angle_gamma   90.00
#
_symmetry.space_group_name_H-M   'P 1'
#
loop_
_entity.id
_entity.type
_entity.pdbx_description
1 polymer ?
#
loop_
_entity_poly.entity_id
_entity_poly.type
_entity_poly.pdbx_seq_one_letter_code
_entity_poly.pdbx_strand_id
1 'polypeptide(L)'
;MWEIPERVTEFVRKRIRSKAYREYIYRVGEELFPIDTTPKADVAQAREAEHRVFRMLRREGERALGSAEFSFRPIDPSIASHPYYTPPYYAPGLSPEEVYDGRGNLLAFLKGAGGGPTLALNGHIDTVAPDLPFRRDGDTFYGRAPPTTCGTYWRCWCA
;
A
#
# COMPACT_ATOMS: atom_id res chain seq x y z
N MET A 1 -19.29 14.22 15.44
CA MET A 1 -19.29 12.87 14.82
C MET A 1 -19.63 13.10 13.36
N TRP A 2 -18.77 12.70 12.42
CA TRP A 2 -19.06 12.89 10.99
C TRP A 2 -20.03 11.81 10.54
N GLU A 3 -21.23 12.20 10.14
CA GLU A 3 -22.17 11.26 9.52
C GLU A 3 -21.72 10.96 8.09
N ILE A 4 -21.56 9.67 7.77
CA ILE A 4 -21.28 9.24 6.41
C ILE A 4 -22.59 9.34 5.63
N PRO A 5 -22.67 10.14 4.55
CA PRO A 5 -23.91 10.27 3.80
C PRO A 5 -24.37 8.92 3.23
N GLU A 6 -25.67 8.59 3.33
CA GLU A 6 -26.21 7.29 2.88
C GLU A 6 -25.85 6.97 1.42
N ARG A 7 -25.83 8.00 0.55
CA ARG A 7 -25.39 7.87 -0.84
C ARG A 7 -23.99 7.24 -1.00
N VAL A 8 -23.07 7.52 -0.07
CA VAL A 8 -21.70 6.97 -0.09
C VAL A 8 -21.75 5.50 0.32
N THR A 9 -22.50 5.20 1.39
CA THR A 9 -22.72 3.82 1.87
C THR A 9 -23.36 2.95 0.79
N GLU A 10 -24.41 3.43 0.13
CA GLU A 10 -25.07 2.74 -0.97
C GLU A 10 -24.14 2.54 -2.17
N PHE A 11 -23.36 3.56 -2.54
CA PHE A 11 -22.37 3.45 -3.61
C PHE A 11 -21.35 2.34 -3.33
N VAL A 12 -20.77 2.32 -2.13
CA VAL A 12 -19.79 1.30 -1.73
C VAL A 12 -20.45 -0.08 -1.74
N ARG A 13 -21.62 -0.25 -1.10
CA ARG A 13 -22.35 -1.52 -1.04
C ARG A 13 -22.69 -2.06 -2.43
N LYS A 14 -23.17 -1.21 -3.33
CA LYS A 14 -23.49 -1.59 -4.71
C LYS A 14 -22.25 -2.05 -5.45
N ARG A 15 -21.11 -1.36 -5.26
CA ARG A 15 -19.84 -1.70 -5.92
C ARG A 15 -19.29 -3.03 -5.43
N ILE A 16 -19.17 -3.23 -4.11
CA ILE A 16 -18.58 -4.45 -3.53
C ILE A 16 -19.39 -5.71 -3.81
N ARG A 17 -20.71 -5.58 -4.04
CA ARG A 17 -21.59 -6.71 -4.38
C ARG A 17 -21.60 -7.07 -5.87
N SER A 18 -20.94 -6.28 -6.72
CA SER A 18 -20.96 -6.54 -8.16
C SER A 18 -19.98 -7.66 -8.53
N LYS A 19 -20.40 -8.56 -9.43
CA LYS A 19 -19.53 -9.61 -9.98
C LYS A 19 -18.26 -9.02 -10.60
N ALA A 20 -18.40 -7.93 -11.35
CA ALA A 20 -17.26 -7.26 -11.99
C ALA A 20 -16.23 -6.76 -10.99
N TYR A 21 -16.66 -6.18 -9.86
CA TYR A 21 -15.73 -5.74 -8.82
C TYR A 21 -15.08 -6.93 -8.11
N ARG A 22 -15.83 -8.01 -7.88
CA ARG A 22 -15.29 -9.24 -7.32
C ARG A 22 -14.17 -9.82 -8.21
N GLU A 23 -14.40 -9.96 -9.51
CA GLU A 23 -13.36 -10.40 -10.46
C GLU A 23 -12.16 -9.43 -10.51
N TYR A 24 -12.42 -8.13 -10.37
CA TYR A 24 -11.35 -7.13 -10.28
C TYR A 24 -10.47 -7.36 -9.05
N ILE A 25 -11.05 -7.57 -7.86
CA ILE A 25 -10.31 -7.88 -6.63
C ILE A 25 -9.54 -9.19 -6.78
N TYR A 26 -10.09 -10.16 -7.53
CA TYR A 26 -9.44 -11.44 -7.80
C TYR A 26 -8.16 -11.28 -8.60
N ARG A 27 -8.26 -10.62 -9.75
CA ARG A 27 -7.10 -10.29 -10.57
C ARG A 27 -6.04 -9.49 -9.80
N VAL A 28 -6.46 -8.48 -9.03
CA VAL A 28 -5.54 -7.65 -8.23
C VAL A 28 -4.87 -8.49 -7.16
N GLY A 29 -5.61 -9.30 -6.41
CA GLY A 29 -5.04 -10.18 -5.37
C GLY A 29 -4.06 -11.21 -5.95
N GLU A 30 -4.38 -11.82 -7.09
CA GLU A 30 -3.52 -12.81 -7.77
C GLU A 30 -2.21 -12.22 -8.30
N GLU A 31 -2.18 -10.93 -8.61
CA GLU A 31 -0.95 -10.24 -9.01
C GLU A 31 -0.16 -9.69 -7.82
N LEU A 32 -0.86 -9.16 -6.81
CA LEU A 32 -0.24 -8.48 -5.67
C LEU A 32 0.32 -9.45 -4.63
N PHE A 33 -0.46 -10.46 -4.23
CA PHE A 33 -0.11 -11.34 -3.10
C PHE A 33 1.08 -12.27 -3.34
N PRO A 34 1.46 -12.64 -4.57
CA PRO A 34 2.72 -13.35 -4.82
C PRO A 34 3.97 -12.47 -4.69
N ILE A 35 3.85 -11.15 -4.49
CA ILE A 35 5.02 -10.28 -4.34
C ILE A 35 5.47 -10.32 -2.89
N ASP A 36 6.62 -10.97 -2.65
CA ASP A 36 7.23 -11.04 -1.32
C ASP A 36 7.83 -9.68 -0.91
N THR A 37 7.05 -8.90 -0.16
CA THR A 37 7.44 -7.63 0.46
C THR A 37 7.89 -7.77 1.91
N THR A 38 8.21 -8.99 2.37
CA THR A 38 8.75 -9.17 3.72
C THR A 38 10.11 -8.49 3.86
N PRO A 39 10.47 -7.99 5.07
CA PRO A 39 11.81 -7.52 5.38
C PRO A 39 12.92 -8.44 4.89
N LYS A 40 13.89 -7.90 4.13
CA LYS A 40 15.00 -8.67 3.52
C LYS A 40 16.33 -8.10 3.96
N ALA A 41 17.26 -8.99 4.30
CA ALA A 41 18.65 -8.61 4.55
C ALA A 41 19.31 -8.00 3.30
N ASP A 42 18.94 -8.49 2.12
CA ASP A 42 19.28 -7.88 0.84
C ASP A 42 18.32 -6.72 0.53
N VAL A 43 18.79 -5.50 0.77
CA VAL A 43 18.01 -4.26 0.56
C VAL A 43 17.65 -4.04 -0.91
N ALA A 44 18.41 -4.58 -1.86
CA ALA A 44 18.09 -4.48 -3.28
C ALA A 44 16.88 -5.34 -3.64
N GLN A 45 16.74 -6.52 -3.02
CA GLN A 45 15.54 -7.34 -3.17
C GLN A 45 14.31 -6.67 -2.56
N ALA A 46 14.45 -6.02 -1.39
CA ALA A 46 13.37 -5.26 -0.77
C ALA A 46 12.91 -4.12 -1.69
N ARG A 47 13.87 -3.35 -2.24
CA ARG A 47 13.60 -2.28 -3.21
C ARG A 47 12.84 -2.78 -4.44
N GLU A 48 13.29 -3.86 -5.07
CA GLU A 48 12.62 -4.37 -6.27
C GLU A 48 11.19 -4.84 -5.96
N ALA A 49 10.96 -5.51 -4.83
CA ALA A 49 9.63 -5.92 -4.41
C ALA A 49 8.70 -4.71 -4.21
N GLU A 50 9.16 -3.66 -3.52
CA GLU A 50 8.42 -2.41 -3.34
C GLU A 50 8.08 -1.75 -4.69
N HIS A 51 9.04 -1.65 -5.59
CA HIS A 51 8.85 -1.05 -6.91
C HIS A 51 7.88 -1.84 -7.78
N ARG A 52 7.85 -3.18 -7.68
CA ARG A 52 6.84 -4.02 -8.34
C ARG A 52 5.43 -3.69 -7.83
N VAL A 53 5.25 -3.58 -6.51
CA VAL A 53 3.95 -3.18 -5.94
C VAL A 53 3.58 -1.76 -6.37
N PHE A 54 4.50 -0.80 -6.32
CA PHE A 54 4.22 0.59 -6.72
C PHE A 54 3.84 0.73 -8.19
N ARG A 55 4.49 -0.01 -9.10
CA ARG A 55 4.10 -0.05 -10.52
C ARG A 55 2.67 -0.56 -10.69
N MET A 56 2.32 -1.62 -9.97
CA MET A 56 0.97 -2.20 -10.00
C MET A 56 -0.06 -1.20 -9.44
N LEU A 57 0.17 -0.64 -8.25
CA LEU A 57 -0.74 0.31 -7.60
C LEU A 57 -0.93 1.57 -8.43
N ARG A 58 0.14 2.11 -9.03
CA ARG A 58 0.04 3.24 -9.96
C ARG A 58 -0.84 2.90 -11.16
N ARG A 59 -0.63 1.75 -11.79
CA ARG A 59 -1.44 1.32 -12.95
C ARG A 59 -2.92 1.16 -12.61
N GLU A 60 -3.24 0.55 -11.47
CA GLU A 60 -4.64 0.41 -11.03
C GLU A 60 -5.24 1.76 -10.59
N GLY A 61 -4.44 2.60 -9.95
CA GLY A 61 -4.81 3.94 -9.54
C GLY A 61 -5.10 4.87 -10.71
N GLU A 62 -4.26 4.88 -11.76
CA GLU A 62 -4.48 5.66 -12.99
C GLU A 62 -5.79 5.26 -13.67
N ARG A 63 -6.13 3.96 -13.69
CA ARG A 63 -7.41 3.45 -14.22
C ARG A 63 -8.61 3.87 -13.37
N ALA A 64 -8.47 3.89 -12.05
CA ALA A 64 -9.58 4.11 -11.13
C ALA A 64 -9.82 5.58 -10.78
N LEU A 65 -8.75 6.37 -10.69
CA LEU A 65 -8.75 7.73 -10.15
C LEU A 65 -8.63 8.82 -11.23
N GLY A 66 -8.34 8.43 -12.48
CA GLY A 66 -8.34 9.34 -13.64
C GLY A 66 -7.31 10.46 -13.52
N SER A 67 -7.69 11.59 -12.91
CA SER A 67 -6.90 12.81 -12.78
C SER A 67 -5.94 12.83 -11.58
N ALA A 68 -5.72 11.70 -10.92
CA ALA A 68 -4.77 11.64 -9.81
C ALA A 68 -3.32 11.80 -10.28
N GLU A 69 -2.57 12.66 -9.60
CA GLU A 69 -1.14 12.84 -9.80
C GLU A 69 -0.36 11.84 -8.93
N PHE A 70 0.40 10.94 -9.56
CA PHE A 70 1.21 9.95 -8.86
C PHE A 70 2.67 10.40 -8.75
N SER A 71 3.26 10.25 -7.56
CA SER A 71 4.65 10.63 -7.29
C SER A 71 5.34 9.60 -6.40
N PHE A 72 6.54 9.20 -6.78
CA PHE A 72 7.45 8.45 -5.90
C PHE A 72 8.25 9.43 -5.05
N ARG A 73 8.30 9.20 -3.74
CA ARG A 73 9.06 10.00 -2.78
C ARG A 73 10.09 9.13 -2.09
N PRO A 74 11.40 9.30 -2.39
CA PRO A 74 12.46 8.61 -1.66
C PRO A 74 12.36 8.86 -0.15
N ILE A 75 12.73 7.87 0.65
CA ILE A 75 12.90 8.09 2.09
C ILE A 75 14.16 8.93 2.30
N ASP A 76 14.00 10.06 2.99
CA ASP A 76 15.11 10.92 3.35
C ASP A 76 15.94 10.27 4.48
N PRO A 77 17.23 9.97 4.28
CA PRO A 77 18.09 9.36 5.30
C PRO A 77 18.20 10.17 6.60
N SER A 78 17.95 11.49 6.54
CA SER A 78 17.92 12.34 7.73
C SER A 78 16.79 11.97 8.71
N ILE A 79 15.83 11.12 8.29
CA ILE A 79 14.84 10.51 9.20
C ILE A 79 15.50 9.81 10.39
N ALA A 80 16.76 9.38 10.27
CA ALA A 80 17.52 8.80 11.38
C ALA A 80 17.74 9.74 12.57
N SER A 81 17.62 11.05 12.36
CA SER A 81 17.67 12.06 13.43
C SER A 81 16.33 12.25 14.15
N HIS A 82 15.25 11.66 13.64
CA HIS A 82 13.91 11.82 14.20
C HIS A 82 13.74 11.03 15.51
N PRO A 83 13.11 11.59 16.55
CA PRO A 83 12.99 10.94 17.87
C PRO A 83 12.22 9.61 17.87
N TYR A 84 11.40 9.39 16.85
CA TYR A 84 10.62 8.14 16.68
C TYR A 84 11.18 7.22 15.59
N TYR A 85 12.38 7.50 15.08
CA TYR A 85 13.04 6.61 14.14
C TYR A 85 13.42 5.29 14.82
N THR A 86 13.07 4.18 14.17
CA THR A 86 13.49 2.84 14.59
C THR A 86 14.41 2.27 13.51
N PRO A 87 15.67 1.96 13.82
CA PRO A 87 16.58 1.31 12.88
C PRO A 87 15.99 0.02 12.33
N PRO A 88 16.05 -0.22 11.01
CA PRO A 88 15.55 -1.45 10.39
C PRO A 88 16.25 -2.71 10.92
N TYR A 89 15.53 -3.51 11.72
CA TYR A 89 16.10 -4.71 12.37
C TYR A 89 16.64 -5.77 11.40
N TYR A 90 16.14 -5.77 10.15
CA TYR A 90 16.49 -6.74 9.11
C TYR A 90 17.78 -6.40 8.36
N ALA A 91 18.33 -5.21 8.56
CA ALA A 91 19.54 -4.73 7.88
C ALA A 91 20.59 -4.24 8.90
N PRO A 92 21.04 -5.10 9.84
CA PRO A 92 22.01 -4.70 10.85
C PRO A 92 23.34 -4.31 10.20
N GLY A 93 23.90 -3.18 10.64
CA GLY A 93 25.20 -2.69 10.18
C GLY A 93 25.18 -1.81 8.93
N LEU A 94 24.02 -1.63 8.28
CA LEU A 94 23.85 -0.67 7.19
C LEU A 94 23.42 0.71 7.72
N SER A 95 23.94 1.76 7.08
CA SER A 95 23.51 3.14 7.32
C SER A 95 22.09 3.39 6.76
N PRO A 96 21.35 4.40 7.27
CA PRO A 96 20.07 4.81 6.71
C PRO A 96 20.13 5.08 5.20
N GLU A 97 21.21 5.68 4.72
CA GLU A 97 21.47 5.94 3.30
C GLU A 97 21.50 4.64 2.48
N GLU A 98 22.21 3.62 2.97
CA GLU A 98 22.30 2.31 2.32
C GLU A 98 20.97 1.54 2.40
N VAL A 99 20.29 1.58 3.55
CA VAL A 99 19.03 0.84 3.75
C VAL A 99 17.90 1.40 2.90
N TYR A 100 17.89 2.72 2.68
CA TYR A 100 16.83 3.41 1.95
C TYR A 100 17.18 3.77 0.51
N ASP A 101 18.37 3.40 0.00
CA ASP A 101 18.78 3.70 -1.37
C ASP A 101 17.75 3.19 -2.40
N GLY A 102 17.17 4.12 -3.16
CA GLY A 102 16.15 3.85 -4.15
C GLY A 102 14.81 3.34 -3.59
N ARG A 103 14.60 3.37 -2.27
CA ARG A 103 13.34 3.01 -1.59
C ARG A 103 12.56 4.26 -1.20
N GLY A 104 11.25 4.12 -1.03
CA GLY A 104 10.38 5.27 -0.94
C GLY A 104 8.91 4.95 -0.73
N ASN A 105 8.10 6.01 -0.80
CA ASN A 105 6.66 5.94 -0.75
C ASN A 105 6.05 6.28 -2.11
N LEU A 106 4.95 5.63 -2.46
CA LEU A 106 4.09 6.04 -3.56
C LEU A 106 2.97 6.94 -3.02
N LEU A 107 2.85 8.14 -3.58
CA LEU A 107 1.79 9.10 -3.26
C LEU A 107 0.87 9.26 -4.45
N ALA A 108 -0.43 9.42 -4.19
CA ALA A 108 -1.45 9.75 -5.17
C ALA A 108 -2.23 10.98 -4.68
N PHE A 109 -2.25 12.03 -5.49
CA PHE A 109 -2.93 13.28 -5.18
C PHE A 109 -4.13 13.46 -6.09
N LEU A 110 -5.33 13.47 -5.51
CA LEU A 110 -6.57 13.79 -6.21
C LEU A 110 -7.06 15.17 -5.75
N LYS A 111 -6.99 16.17 -6.62
CA LYS A 111 -7.47 17.53 -6.32
C LYS A 111 -9.00 17.53 -6.22
N GLY A 112 -9.52 17.92 -5.07
CA GLY A 112 -10.95 18.14 -4.88
C GLY A 112 -11.44 19.43 -5.53
N ALA A 113 -12.76 19.61 -5.59
CA ALA A 113 -13.39 20.83 -6.10
C ALA A 113 -13.45 21.99 -5.07
N GLY A 114 -12.85 21.82 -3.89
CA GLY A 114 -12.90 22.79 -2.78
C GLY A 114 -14.13 22.64 -1.88
N GLY A 115 -14.18 23.44 -0.81
CA GLY A 115 -15.35 23.56 0.08
C GLY A 115 -15.50 22.48 1.17
N GLY A 116 -14.56 21.52 1.26
CA GLY A 116 -14.55 20.47 2.28
C GLY A 116 -13.15 20.17 2.82
N PRO A 117 -13.03 19.31 3.85
CA PRO A 117 -11.73 18.93 4.42
C PRO A 117 -10.89 18.11 3.45
N THR A 118 -9.57 18.18 3.60
CA THR A 118 -8.63 17.27 2.92
C THR A 118 -8.68 15.90 3.59
N LEU A 119 -8.78 14.83 2.80
CA LEU A 119 -8.68 13.45 3.28
C LEU A 119 -7.33 12.86 2.87
N ALA A 120 -6.57 12.37 3.85
CA ALA A 120 -5.38 11.58 3.63
C ALA A 120 -5.67 10.10 3.93
N LEU A 121 -5.37 9.24 2.96
CA LEU A 121 -5.48 7.78 3.08
C LEU A 121 -4.07 7.20 3.04
N ASN A 122 -3.68 6.46 4.08
CA ASN A 122 -2.38 5.81 4.19
C ASN A 122 -2.54 4.31 4.41
N GLY A 123 -1.66 3.53 3.79
CA GLY A 123 -1.48 2.10 4.01
C GLY A 123 -0.03 1.72 3.70
N HIS A 124 0.40 0.56 4.20
CA HIS A 124 1.74 0.03 3.98
C HIS A 124 1.68 -1.27 3.16
N ILE A 125 2.75 -1.56 2.42
CA ILE A 125 2.82 -2.69 1.48
C ILE A 125 3.70 -3.84 1.98
N ASP A 126 4.53 -3.58 2.98
CA ASP A 126 5.38 -4.57 3.62
C ASP A 126 4.55 -5.55 4.45
N THR A 127 5.01 -6.79 4.50
CA THR A 127 4.38 -7.88 5.26
C THR A 127 5.38 -8.49 6.24
N VAL A 128 4.90 -9.23 7.22
CA VAL A 128 5.78 -9.85 8.22
C VAL A 128 6.32 -11.20 7.74
N ALA A 129 7.61 -11.47 7.99
CA ALA A 129 8.26 -12.74 7.66
C ALA A 129 7.72 -13.92 8.51
N PRO A 130 7.81 -15.19 8.06
CA PRO A 130 8.32 -15.64 6.76
C PRO A 130 7.34 -15.40 5.60
N ASP A 131 7.79 -15.37 4.34
CA ASP A 131 6.85 -15.35 3.22
C ASP A 131 6.12 -16.70 3.10
N LEU A 132 4.81 -16.67 2.80
CA LEU A 132 4.00 -17.88 2.59
C LEU A 132 3.45 -17.87 1.17
N PRO A 133 3.65 -18.95 0.39
CA PRO A 133 3.16 -19.02 -0.98
C PRO A 133 1.68 -18.67 -1.09
N PHE A 134 1.38 -17.79 -2.05
CA PHE A 134 0.01 -17.44 -2.37
C PHE A 134 -0.74 -18.65 -2.97
N ARG A 135 -1.95 -18.90 -2.49
CA ARG A 135 -2.90 -19.85 -3.06
C ARG A 135 -4.30 -19.25 -3.00
N ARG A 136 -5.07 -19.41 -4.07
CA ARG A 136 -6.50 -19.09 -4.08
C ARG A 136 -7.32 -20.38 -4.06
N ASP A 137 -8.38 -20.41 -3.26
CA ASP A 137 -9.36 -21.49 -3.21
C ASP A 137 -10.77 -20.91 -3.23
N GLY A 138 -11.46 -21.02 -4.37
CA GLY A 138 -12.74 -20.35 -4.58
C GLY A 138 -12.62 -18.85 -4.34
N ASP A 139 -13.40 -18.33 -3.39
CA ASP A 139 -13.43 -16.91 -3.00
C ASP A 139 -12.43 -16.57 -1.86
N THR A 140 -11.57 -17.52 -1.46
CA THR A 140 -10.62 -17.36 -0.35
C THR A 140 -9.18 -17.27 -0.84
N PHE A 141 -8.42 -16.34 -0.28
CA PHE A 141 -6.97 -16.23 -0.48
C PHE A 141 -6.21 -16.76 0.73
N TYR A 142 -5.17 -17.54 0.45
CA TYR A 142 -4.20 -18.09 1.39
C TYR A 142 -2.82 -17.56 1.03
N GLY A 143 -1.98 -17.41 2.04
CA GLY A 143 -0.66 -16.80 1.94
C GLY A 143 -0.44 -15.87 3.13
N ARG A 144 0.62 -15.04 3.06
CA ARG A 144 0.96 -14.14 4.17
C ARG A 144 0.05 -12.90 4.26
N ALA A 145 -0.40 -12.38 3.13
CA ALA A 145 -1.11 -11.10 3.03
C ALA A 145 -2.67 -11.09 3.03
N PRO A 146 -3.46 -12.10 3.49
CA PRO A 146 -4.92 -11.97 3.41
C PRO A 146 -5.57 -10.93 4.36
N PRO A 147 -5.13 -10.67 5.62
CA PRO A 147 -5.78 -9.68 6.46
C PRO A 147 -4.91 -8.49 6.95
N THR A 148 -3.61 -8.44 6.70
CA THR A 148 -2.72 -7.54 7.47
C THR A 148 -2.56 -6.12 6.95
N THR A 149 -2.90 -5.80 5.69
CA THR A 149 -2.98 -4.39 5.23
C THR A 149 -3.66 -4.18 3.89
N CYS A 150 -3.56 -5.14 2.97
CA CYS A 150 -4.31 -5.10 1.71
C CYS A 150 -5.84 -5.19 1.91
N GLY A 151 -6.27 -5.50 3.13
CA GLY A 151 -7.66 -5.69 3.53
C GLY A 151 -8.18 -4.80 4.66
N THR A 152 -7.52 -3.68 5.01
CA THR A 152 -7.95 -2.61 5.96
C THR A 152 -7.03 -2.45 7.18
N TYR A 153 -6.28 -1.34 7.24
CA TYR A 153 -5.96 -0.61 8.47
C TYR A 153 -5.61 0.85 8.10
N TRP A 154 -6.60 1.73 8.16
CA TRP A 154 -6.42 3.16 7.90
C TRP A 154 -5.98 3.84 9.19
N ARG A 155 -4.71 4.25 9.28
CA ARG A 155 -4.25 5.12 10.37
C ARG A 155 -3.73 6.41 9.77
N CYS A 156 -4.54 7.48 9.88
CA CYS A 156 -4.12 8.84 9.54
C CYS A 156 -2.85 9.20 10.30
N TRP A 157 -1.80 9.56 9.57
CA TRP A 157 -0.73 10.41 10.07
C TRP A 157 -0.90 11.78 9.42
N CYS A 158 -1.41 12.72 10.21
CA CYS A 158 -1.19 14.14 9.97
C CYS A 158 -0.09 14.56 10.94
N ALA A 159 1.02 15.05 10.42
CA ALA A 159 1.90 15.99 11.10
C ALA A 159 2.10 17.16 10.14
#